data_AF-A0A4U1I397-F1
#
_entry.id   AF-A0A4U1I397-F1
#
_cell.length_a   1.000
_cell.length_b   1.000
_cell.length_c   1.000
_cell.angle_alpha   90.00
_cell.angle_beta   90.00
_cell.angle_gamma   90.00
#
_symmetry.space_group_name_H-M   'P 1'
#
loop_
_entity.id
_entity.type
_entity.pdbx_description
1 polymer ?
#
loop_
_entity_poly.entity_id
_entity_poly.type
_entity_poly.pdbx_seq_one_letter_code
_entity_poly.pdbx_strand_id
1 'polypeptide(L)'
;MTQDLKPFDSLLHHHVIVTFMNEGHAPTNEQLAQKLTASVDDVERGLLRLQASHGVVLHPGRPEVWVMHPFSTSPTHTWVQAGKTGWWAPCMWCALGIAALVKGRLTVHARLGGEAEPVQVNVVDGVPTETNLFVHFPEPPRKAWDNVHYFCSRLLPFRSPDDITEWTKRHQLPRGEIMPIAQLAELATRWYSHHAGPDWEKWTPSQAMEIFRATGLSSDFWQLDTSTERY
;
A
#
# COMPACT_ATOMS: atom_id res chain seq x y z
N MET A 1 14.34 13.97 -28.36
CA MET A 1 15.33 13.43 -27.39
C MET A 1 14.56 12.76 -26.25
N THR A 2 14.20 11.51 -26.44
CA THR A 2 13.71 10.62 -25.39
C THR A 2 14.94 10.01 -24.71
N GLN A 3 15.62 10.80 -23.88
CA GLN A 3 16.63 10.28 -22.97
C GLN A 3 15.89 9.39 -21.96
N ASP A 4 16.46 8.24 -21.60
CA ASP A 4 15.84 7.25 -20.70
C ASP A 4 15.25 7.93 -19.43
N LEU A 5 13.93 8.10 -19.42
CA LEU A 5 13.17 8.76 -18.34
C LEU A 5 12.80 7.78 -17.21
N LYS A 6 12.87 6.47 -17.48
CA LYS A 6 12.59 5.42 -16.48
C LYS A 6 13.50 5.50 -15.24
N PRO A 7 14.83 5.68 -15.35
CA PRO A 7 15.71 5.75 -14.18
C PRO A 7 15.37 6.91 -13.23
N PHE A 8 14.95 8.06 -13.77
CA PHE A 8 14.59 9.21 -12.93
C PHE A 8 13.32 8.93 -12.12
N ASP A 9 12.27 8.38 -12.75
CA ASP A 9 11.00 8.09 -12.08
C ASP A 9 11.18 7.00 -11.00
N SER A 10 12.01 5.98 -11.26
CA SER A 10 12.37 4.96 -10.27
C SER A 10 13.14 5.55 -9.08
N LEU A 11 14.12 6.43 -9.34
CA LEU A 11 14.86 7.12 -8.27
C LEU A 11 13.96 8.08 -7.48
N LEU A 12 13.04 8.76 -8.14
CA LEU A 12 12.05 9.62 -7.50
C LEU A 12 11.14 8.81 -6.56
N HIS A 13 10.59 7.68 -7.04
CA HIS A 13 9.81 6.76 -6.20
C HIS A 13 10.63 6.25 -5.00
N HIS A 14 11.85 5.77 -5.25
CA HIS A 14 12.78 5.32 -4.22
C HIS A 14 13.01 6.37 -3.13
N HIS A 15 13.30 7.61 -3.50
CA HIS A 15 13.58 8.66 -2.51
C HIS A 15 12.36 9.04 -1.68
N VAL A 16 11.15 9.02 -2.24
CA VAL A 16 9.93 9.22 -1.44
C VAL A 16 9.75 8.07 -0.45
N ILE A 17 9.88 6.81 -0.89
CA ILE A 17 9.74 5.62 -0.02
C ILE A 17 10.77 5.63 1.11
N VAL A 18 12.05 5.86 0.80
CA VAL A 18 13.12 5.87 1.81
C VAL A 18 12.95 7.03 2.79
N THR A 19 12.48 8.20 2.33
CA THR A 19 12.19 9.32 3.23
C THR A 19 11.07 8.95 4.19
N PHE A 20 9.96 8.36 3.70
CA PHE A 20 8.92 7.84 4.58
C PHE A 20 9.49 6.88 5.63
N MET A 21 10.24 5.87 5.20
CA MET A 21 10.82 4.86 6.11
C MET A 21 11.68 5.48 7.22
N ASN A 22 12.45 6.53 6.91
CA ASN A 22 13.38 7.14 7.85
C ASN A 22 12.74 8.24 8.70
N GLU A 23 11.83 9.02 8.14
CA GLU A 23 11.34 10.28 8.73
C GLU A 23 9.88 10.22 9.19
N GLY A 24 9.10 9.24 8.74
CA GLY A 24 7.68 9.12 9.07
C GLY A 24 6.74 9.95 8.20
N HIS A 25 7.26 10.73 7.25
CA HIS A 25 6.48 11.58 6.34
C HIS A 25 7.09 11.64 4.94
N ALA A 26 6.34 12.19 3.98
CA ALA A 26 6.85 12.44 2.63
C ALA A 26 7.84 13.63 2.62
N PRO A 27 8.80 13.66 1.68
CA PRO A 27 9.57 14.86 1.38
C PRO A 27 8.74 15.87 0.58
N THR A 28 9.13 17.14 0.61
CA THR A 28 8.60 18.16 -0.31
C THR A 28 9.22 18.04 -1.70
N ASN A 29 8.60 18.69 -2.70
CA ASN A 29 9.14 18.71 -4.07
C ASN A 29 10.51 19.41 -4.13
N GLU A 30 10.75 20.43 -3.32
CA GLU A 30 12.05 21.11 -3.20
C GLU A 30 13.12 20.19 -2.60
N GLN A 31 12.78 19.42 -1.57
CA GLN A 31 13.69 18.45 -0.97
C GLN A 31 14.06 17.35 -1.98
N LEU A 32 13.09 16.85 -2.75
CA LEU A 32 13.32 15.90 -3.83
C LEU A 32 14.19 16.48 -4.94
N ALA A 33 13.92 17.71 -5.37
CA ALA A 33 14.68 18.41 -6.41
C ALA A 33 16.14 18.60 -5.98
N GLN A 34 16.37 19.03 -4.74
CA GLN A 34 17.71 19.14 -4.16
C GLN A 34 18.41 17.76 -4.12
N LYS A 35 17.72 16.73 -3.66
CA LYS A 35 18.28 15.37 -3.52
C LYS A 35 18.69 14.78 -4.86
N LEU A 36 17.87 14.98 -5.89
CA LEU A 36 18.04 14.45 -7.24
C LEU A 36 18.89 15.34 -8.15
N THR A 37 19.33 16.51 -7.67
CA THR A 37 20.02 17.52 -8.50
C THR A 37 19.18 17.86 -9.75
N ALA A 38 17.89 18.09 -9.55
CA ALA A 38 16.90 18.37 -10.59
C ALA A 38 16.13 19.66 -10.28
N SER A 39 15.32 20.14 -11.22
CA SER A 39 14.37 21.24 -10.96
C SER A 39 13.11 20.71 -10.26
N VAL A 40 12.38 21.60 -9.57
CA VAL A 40 11.05 21.27 -9.03
C VAL A 40 10.10 20.84 -10.16
N ASP A 41 10.14 21.53 -11.30
CA ASP A 41 9.35 21.16 -12.49
C ASP A 41 9.64 19.73 -12.99
N ASP A 42 10.90 19.28 -12.93
CA ASP A 42 11.27 17.91 -13.31
C ASP A 42 10.70 16.88 -12.33
N VAL A 43 10.74 17.18 -11.03
CA VAL A 43 10.13 16.37 -9.98
C VAL A 43 8.63 16.28 -10.18
N GLU A 44 7.94 17.39 -10.40
CA GLU A 44 6.49 17.42 -10.62
C GLU A 44 6.09 16.65 -11.87
N ARG A 45 6.84 16.80 -12.97
CA ARG A 45 6.64 15.98 -14.18
C ARG A 45 6.87 14.49 -13.92
N GLY A 46 7.87 14.14 -13.11
CA GLY A 46 8.13 12.76 -12.69
C GLY A 46 7.00 12.19 -11.85
N LEU A 47 6.50 12.95 -10.87
CA LEU A 47 5.35 12.57 -10.05
C LEU A 47 4.09 12.34 -10.91
N LEU A 48 3.83 13.19 -11.90
CA LEU A 48 2.72 13.02 -12.83
C LEU A 48 2.85 11.74 -13.67
N ARG A 49 4.07 11.39 -14.13
CA ARG A 49 4.34 10.12 -14.83
C ARG A 49 4.19 8.90 -13.91
N LEU A 50 4.66 9.00 -12.67
CA LEU A 50 4.43 7.98 -11.65
C LEU A 50 2.93 7.81 -11.39
N GLN A 51 2.15 8.89 -11.31
CA GLN A 51 0.70 8.79 -11.13
C GLN A 51 0.02 8.10 -12.33
N ALA A 52 0.37 8.52 -13.55
CA ALA A 52 -0.17 7.91 -14.77
C ALA A 52 0.18 6.41 -14.90
N SER A 53 1.22 5.95 -14.20
CA SER A 53 1.66 4.56 -14.17
C SER A 53 1.34 3.86 -12.85
N HIS A 54 0.44 4.42 -12.03
CA HIS A 54 0.02 3.82 -10.77
C HIS A 54 1.17 3.63 -9.75
N GLY A 55 2.25 4.39 -9.84
CA GLY A 55 3.35 4.41 -8.87
C GLY A 55 3.05 5.28 -7.64
N VAL A 56 2.20 6.31 -7.78
CA VAL A 56 1.84 7.22 -6.69
C VAL A 56 0.43 7.74 -6.89
N VAL A 57 -0.26 8.10 -5.81
CA VAL A 57 -1.48 8.91 -5.85
C VAL A 57 -1.09 10.32 -5.43
N LEU A 58 -1.40 11.30 -6.27
CA LEU A 58 -1.17 12.71 -5.98
C LEU A 58 -2.44 13.37 -5.44
N HIS A 59 -2.25 14.47 -4.73
CA HIS A 59 -3.35 15.32 -4.32
C HIS A 59 -4.10 15.88 -5.55
N PRO A 60 -5.44 15.95 -5.55
CA PRO A 60 -6.20 16.55 -6.65
C PRO A 60 -5.81 18.02 -6.83
N GLY A 61 -5.32 18.38 -8.02
CA GLY A 61 -4.99 19.76 -8.35
C GLY A 61 -3.61 20.26 -7.91
N ARG A 62 -2.76 19.42 -7.30
CA ARG A 62 -1.35 19.76 -7.05
C ARG A 62 -0.45 18.53 -7.18
N PRO A 63 0.76 18.63 -7.76
CA PRO A 63 1.68 17.52 -7.92
C PRO A 63 2.42 17.20 -6.62
N GLU A 64 1.66 16.86 -5.57
CA GLU A 64 2.18 16.47 -4.26
C GLU A 64 1.70 15.07 -3.90
N VAL A 65 2.57 14.31 -3.22
CA VAL A 65 2.29 12.93 -2.80
C VAL A 65 1.12 12.89 -1.81
N TRP A 66 0.09 12.12 -2.13
CA TRP A 66 -1.01 11.79 -1.22
C TRP A 66 -0.89 10.37 -0.67
N VAL A 67 -0.70 9.39 -1.56
CA VAL A 67 -0.42 8.00 -1.19
C VAL A 67 0.79 7.52 -1.98
N MET A 68 1.84 7.12 -1.26
CA MET A 68 2.99 6.42 -1.80
C MET A 68 3.00 5.05 -1.17
N HIS A 69 2.28 4.09 -1.77
CA HIS A 69 2.05 2.79 -1.16
C HIS A 69 3.38 2.15 -0.70
N PRO A 70 3.47 1.70 0.56
CA PRO A 70 2.36 1.50 1.51
C PRO A 70 2.04 2.69 2.45
N PHE A 71 2.61 3.87 2.24
CA PHE A 71 2.47 5.05 3.10
C PHE A 71 1.41 6.05 2.62
N SER A 72 0.86 6.83 3.55
CA SER A 72 -0.07 7.94 3.31
C SER A 72 0.45 9.24 3.93
N THR A 73 0.25 10.38 3.27
CA THR A 73 0.52 11.71 3.86
C THR A 73 -0.66 12.25 4.66
N SER A 74 -1.87 11.72 4.45
CA SER A 74 -3.05 12.07 5.26
C SER A 74 -3.34 11.02 6.33
N PRO A 75 -3.80 11.42 7.53
CA PRO A 75 -4.22 10.48 8.56
C PRO A 75 -5.26 9.47 8.06
N THR A 76 -5.12 8.22 8.53
CA THR A 76 -6.04 7.12 8.23
C THR A 76 -6.45 6.43 9.53
N HIS A 77 -7.39 5.48 9.44
CA HIS A 77 -7.78 4.65 10.58
C HIS A 77 -6.72 3.60 10.96
N THR A 78 -5.60 3.51 10.22
CA THR A 78 -4.54 2.52 10.41
C THR A 78 -3.18 3.21 10.63
N TRP A 79 -2.64 3.08 11.83
CA TRP A 79 -1.37 3.67 12.25
C TRP A 79 -0.34 2.57 12.53
N VAL A 80 0.85 2.68 11.96
CA VAL A 80 1.96 1.76 12.23
C VAL A 80 2.99 2.49 13.07
N GLN A 81 3.40 1.91 14.19
CA GLN A 81 4.34 2.52 15.13
C GLN A 81 5.59 1.66 15.31
N ALA A 82 6.76 2.29 15.31
CA ALA A 82 8.03 1.71 15.72
C ALA A 82 8.76 2.65 16.69
N GLY A 83 8.72 2.33 17.98
CA GLY A 83 9.29 3.19 19.02
C GLY A 83 8.62 4.57 19.05
N LYS A 84 9.39 5.63 18.72
CA LYS A 84 8.92 7.02 18.67
C LYS A 84 8.48 7.47 17.26
N THR A 85 8.72 6.66 16.25
CA THR A 85 8.33 6.94 14.86
C THR A 85 7.05 6.20 14.53
N GLY A 86 6.28 6.73 13.58
CA GLY A 86 5.16 6.00 13.03
C GLY A 86 4.71 6.56 11.68
N TRP A 87 3.78 5.85 11.07
CA TRP A 87 3.33 6.07 9.70
C TRP A 87 1.83 5.81 9.58
N TRP A 88 1.14 6.60 8.76
CA TRP A 88 -0.21 6.27 8.33
C TRP A 88 -0.17 5.29 7.16
N ALA A 89 -0.92 4.20 7.28
CA ALA A 89 -1.14 3.24 6.21
C ALA A 89 -2.54 3.43 5.63
N PRO A 90 -2.74 3.42 4.30
CA PRO A 90 -4.08 3.47 3.71
C PRO A 90 -5.03 2.37 4.20
N CYS A 91 -4.50 1.17 4.50
CA CYS A 91 -5.28 0.00 4.93
C CYS A 91 -4.42 -1.06 5.63
N MET A 92 -5.02 -2.19 6.03
CA MET A 92 -4.30 -3.32 6.64
C MET A 92 -3.24 -3.95 5.72
N TRP A 93 -3.49 -4.06 4.42
CA TRP A 93 -2.49 -4.59 3.47
C TRP A 93 -1.25 -3.67 3.41
N CYS A 94 -1.50 -2.36 3.38
CA CYS A 94 -0.43 -1.36 3.43
C CYS A 94 0.29 -1.37 4.77
N ALA A 95 -0.41 -1.52 5.90
CA ALA A 95 0.21 -1.55 7.22
C ALA A 95 1.24 -2.69 7.35
N LEU A 96 0.88 -3.87 6.83
CA LEU A 96 1.81 -5.01 6.76
C LEU A 96 2.91 -4.79 5.72
N GLY A 97 2.64 -4.01 4.67
CA GLY A 97 3.66 -3.52 3.73
C GLY A 97 4.70 -2.60 4.38
N ILE A 98 4.26 -1.66 5.22
CA ILE A 98 5.16 -0.82 6.02
C ILE A 98 6.01 -1.70 6.92
N ALA A 99 5.40 -2.66 7.63
CA ALA A 99 6.14 -3.58 8.49
C ALA A 99 7.15 -4.44 7.70
N ALA A 100 6.81 -4.83 6.47
CA ALA A 100 7.70 -5.57 5.58
C ALA A 100 8.88 -4.72 5.08
N LEU A 101 8.70 -3.42 4.87
CA LEU A 101 9.76 -2.50 4.42
C LEU A 101 10.66 -2.03 5.57
N VAL A 102 10.06 -1.56 6.67
CA VAL A 102 10.78 -0.97 7.81
C VAL A 102 11.50 -2.03 8.64
N LYS A 103 10.95 -3.26 8.71
CA LYS A 103 11.47 -4.38 9.52
C LYS A 103 11.53 -4.07 11.03
N GLY A 104 11.98 -5.05 11.82
CA GLY A 104 12.07 -4.92 13.27
C GLY A 104 10.72 -5.13 13.96
N ARG A 105 10.57 -4.53 15.16
CA ARG A 105 9.37 -4.65 16.00
C ARG A 105 8.47 -3.44 15.81
N LEU A 106 7.27 -3.67 15.28
CA LEU A 106 6.26 -2.63 15.06
C LEU A 106 4.92 -3.03 15.72
N THR A 107 4.07 -2.04 15.94
CA THR A 107 2.68 -2.24 16.33
C THR A 107 1.78 -1.54 15.32
N VAL A 108 0.85 -2.29 14.73
CA VAL A 108 -0.23 -1.77 13.89
C VAL A 108 -1.44 -1.50 14.77
N HIS A 109 -1.91 -0.26 14.78
CA HIS A 109 -3.12 0.18 15.46
C HIS A 109 -4.21 0.38 14.42
N ALA A 110 -5.34 -0.28 14.62
CA ALA A 110 -6.51 -0.17 13.75
C ALA A 110 -7.81 -0.31 14.55
N ARG A 111 -8.92 -0.45 13.84
CA ARG A 111 -10.25 -0.67 14.42
C ARG A 111 -10.91 -1.83 13.70
N LEU A 112 -11.55 -2.73 14.45
CA LEU A 112 -12.27 -3.85 13.86
C LEU A 112 -13.44 -3.32 13.02
N GLY A 113 -13.49 -3.73 11.75
CA GLY A 113 -14.46 -3.21 10.77
C GLY A 113 -14.42 -1.70 10.58
N GLY A 114 -13.36 -1.00 11.01
CA GLY A 114 -13.29 0.46 10.98
C GLY A 114 -14.21 1.16 11.97
N GLU A 115 -14.70 0.44 13.00
CA GLU A 115 -15.72 0.93 13.93
C GLU A 115 -15.14 1.25 15.33
N ALA A 116 -15.98 1.19 16.38
CA ALA A 116 -15.64 1.67 17.71
C ALA A 116 -14.58 0.84 18.45
N GLU A 117 -14.39 -0.43 18.11
CA GLU A 117 -13.46 -1.30 18.83
C GLU A 117 -12.03 -1.21 18.27
N PRO A 118 -11.04 -0.80 19.09
CA PRO A 118 -9.65 -0.78 18.67
C PRO A 118 -9.05 -2.18 18.62
N VAL A 119 -8.08 -2.38 17.74
CA VAL A 119 -7.25 -3.58 17.69
C VAL A 119 -5.78 -3.18 17.52
N GLN A 120 -4.89 -3.96 18.13
CA GLN A 120 -3.46 -3.83 17.97
C GLN A 120 -2.90 -5.15 17.45
N VAL A 121 -1.99 -5.07 16.49
CA VAL A 121 -1.27 -6.21 15.94
C VAL A 121 0.21 -5.91 16.06
N ASN A 122 0.90 -6.67 16.90
CA ASN A 122 2.35 -6.63 16.97
C ASN A 122 2.93 -7.40 15.78
N VAL A 123 3.98 -6.85 15.18
CA VAL A 123 4.62 -7.38 13.99
C VAL A 123 6.13 -7.42 14.23
N VAL A 124 6.75 -8.57 13.94
CA VAL A 124 8.19 -8.76 14.04
C VAL A 124 8.71 -9.15 12.65
N ASP A 125 9.56 -8.32 12.07
CA ASP A 125 10.18 -8.51 10.76
C ASP A 125 9.17 -8.78 9.62
N GLY A 126 8.01 -8.12 9.71
CA GLY A 126 6.90 -8.25 8.76
C GLY A 126 5.91 -9.36 9.10
N VAL A 127 6.14 -10.15 10.15
CA VAL A 127 5.27 -11.26 10.56
C VAL A 127 4.40 -10.85 11.75
N PRO A 128 3.06 -10.83 11.63
CA PRO A 128 2.16 -10.51 12.73
C PRO A 128 2.17 -11.63 13.78
N THR A 129 2.16 -11.26 15.06
CA THR A 129 2.07 -12.23 16.17
C THR A 129 0.64 -12.61 16.50
N GLU A 130 -0.31 -11.69 16.32
CA GLU A 130 -1.74 -11.92 16.49
C GLU A 130 -2.30 -12.50 15.18
N THR A 131 -2.40 -13.83 15.10
CA THR A 131 -2.83 -14.53 13.89
C THR A 131 -4.35 -14.78 13.79
N ASN A 132 -5.10 -14.50 14.86
CA ASN A 132 -6.54 -14.78 14.97
C ASN A 132 -7.41 -13.66 14.35
N LEU A 133 -6.87 -12.91 13.40
CA LEU A 133 -7.58 -11.85 12.69
C LEU A 133 -7.71 -12.21 11.22
N PHE A 134 -8.79 -11.71 10.62
CA PHE A 134 -9.09 -11.83 9.21
C PHE A 134 -9.16 -10.45 8.59
N VAL A 135 -8.80 -10.34 7.32
CA VAL A 135 -8.94 -9.12 6.53
C VAL A 135 -9.88 -9.39 5.36
N HIS A 136 -10.79 -8.45 5.15
CA HIS A 136 -11.79 -8.49 4.09
C HIS A 136 -11.39 -7.58 2.94
N PHE A 137 -11.40 -8.12 1.72
CA PHE A 137 -11.30 -7.38 0.46
C PHE A 137 -12.71 -7.32 -0.14
N PRO A 138 -13.42 -6.17 -0.07
CA PRO A 138 -14.77 -6.06 -0.62
C PRO A 138 -14.81 -6.16 -2.15
N GLU A 139 -13.75 -5.70 -2.80
CA GLU A 139 -13.63 -5.62 -4.25
C GLU A 139 -12.31 -6.20 -4.73
N PRO A 140 -12.26 -6.76 -5.96
CA PRO A 140 -11.06 -7.38 -6.47
C PRO A 140 -9.94 -6.35 -6.67
N PRO A 141 -8.65 -6.72 -6.50
CA PRO A 141 -7.54 -5.78 -6.62
C PRO A 141 -7.48 -5.03 -7.96
N ARG A 142 -8.01 -5.58 -9.06
CA ARG A 142 -8.15 -4.88 -10.36
C ARG A 142 -8.93 -3.57 -10.31
N LYS A 143 -9.71 -3.33 -9.26
CA LYS A 143 -10.43 -2.07 -9.04
C LYS A 143 -9.70 -1.09 -8.11
N ALA A 144 -8.53 -1.44 -7.58
CA ALA A 144 -7.84 -0.62 -6.59
C ALA A 144 -7.56 0.81 -7.11
N TRP A 145 -7.23 0.93 -8.40
CA TRP A 145 -6.91 2.21 -9.04
C TRP A 145 -8.13 3.00 -9.55
N ASP A 146 -9.33 2.41 -9.58
CA ASP A 146 -10.56 3.16 -9.87
C ASP A 146 -10.75 4.27 -8.83
N ASN A 147 -10.43 3.96 -7.56
CA ASN A 147 -10.33 4.92 -6.47
C ASN A 147 -9.55 4.30 -5.29
N VAL A 148 -8.26 4.62 -5.16
CA VAL A 148 -7.38 4.07 -4.12
C VAL A 148 -7.90 4.33 -2.71
N HIS A 149 -8.35 5.54 -2.41
CA HIS A 149 -8.85 5.87 -1.07
C HIS A 149 -10.11 5.08 -0.73
N TYR A 150 -11.04 4.95 -1.67
CA TYR A 150 -12.25 4.17 -1.49
C TYR A 150 -11.93 2.67 -1.37
N PHE A 151 -11.01 2.13 -2.16
CA PHE A 151 -10.56 0.75 -2.05
C PHE A 151 -9.92 0.49 -0.67
N CYS A 152 -8.84 1.20 -0.34
CA CYS A 152 -8.06 0.98 0.87
C CYS A 152 -8.86 1.22 2.15
N SER A 153 -9.76 2.21 2.19
CA SER A 153 -10.54 2.50 3.41
C SER A 153 -11.43 1.35 3.90
N ARG A 154 -11.66 0.33 3.07
CA ARG A 154 -12.52 -0.83 3.39
C ARG A 154 -11.75 -2.15 3.57
N LEU A 155 -10.42 -2.15 3.43
CA LEU A 155 -9.55 -3.30 3.71
C LEU A 155 -9.20 -3.35 5.21
N LEU A 156 -10.14 -3.88 5.99
CA LEU A 156 -10.21 -3.73 7.45
C LEU A 156 -10.01 -5.08 8.17
N PRO A 157 -9.55 -5.08 9.44
CA PRO A 157 -9.40 -6.29 10.24
C PRO A 157 -10.72 -6.69 10.93
N PHE A 158 -10.92 -7.99 11.14
CA PHE A 158 -12.10 -8.59 11.77
C PHE A 158 -11.71 -9.81 12.60
N ARG A 159 -12.53 -10.21 13.58
CA ARG A 159 -12.25 -11.40 14.41
C ARG A 159 -12.57 -12.71 13.71
N SER A 160 -13.56 -12.68 12.82
CA SER A 160 -14.07 -13.88 12.19
C SER A 160 -14.68 -13.57 10.80
N PRO A 161 -14.81 -14.59 9.94
CA PRO A 161 -15.61 -14.48 8.71
C PRO A 161 -17.10 -14.18 8.94
N ASP A 162 -17.65 -14.53 10.11
CA ASP A 162 -19.05 -14.25 10.45
C ASP A 162 -19.23 -12.76 10.80
N ASP A 163 -18.28 -12.16 11.53
CA ASP A 163 -18.24 -10.71 11.80
C ASP A 163 -18.26 -9.93 10.48
N ILE A 164 -17.49 -10.39 9.47
CA ILE A 164 -17.46 -9.79 8.13
C ILE A 164 -18.83 -9.92 7.45
N THR A 165 -19.46 -11.08 7.55
CA THR A 165 -20.77 -11.32 6.93
C THR A 165 -21.84 -10.38 7.49
N GLU A 166 -21.91 -10.22 8.81
CA GLU A 166 -22.85 -9.30 9.45
C GLU A 166 -22.52 -7.83 9.15
N TRP A 167 -21.23 -7.47 9.16
CA TRP A 167 -20.77 -6.11 8.85
C TRP A 167 -21.11 -5.72 7.41
N THR A 168 -20.83 -6.58 6.43
CA THR A 168 -21.11 -6.33 5.01
C THR A 168 -22.60 -6.15 4.75
N LYS A 169 -23.46 -6.96 5.38
CA LYS A 169 -24.91 -6.82 5.32
C LYS A 169 -25.39 -5.49 5.89
N ARG A 170 -24.89 -5.10 7.07
CA ARG A 170 -25.26 -3.85 7.75
C ARG A 170 -24.86 -2.60 6.96
N HIS A 171 -23.69 -2.63 6.31
CA HIS A 171 -23.14 -1.51 5.55
C HIS A 171 -23.44 -1.57 4.04
N GLN A 172 -24.23 -2.54 3.59
CA GLN A 172 -24.57 -2.75 2.18
C GLN A 172 -23.34 -2.87 1.27
N LEU A 173 -22.32 -3.58 1.74
CA LEU A 173 -21.09 -3.81 1.01
C LEU A 173 -21.03 -5.24 0.47
N PRO A 174 -20.32 -5.47 -0.64
CA PRO A 174 -20.03 -6.83 -1.09
C PRO A 174 -19.17 -7.55 -0.05
N ARG A 175 -19.37 -8.87 0.07
CA ARG A 175 -18.59 -9.74 0.96
C ARG A 175 -17.20 -10.11 0.43
N GLY A 176 -16.98 -9.87 -0.87
CA GLY A 176 -15.72 -10.12 -1.58
C GLY A 176 -14.95 -11.36 -1.10
N GLU A 177 -13.65 -11.21 -0.85
CA GLU A 177 -12.82 -12.28 -0.30
C GLU A 177 -12.24 -11.96 1.07
N ILE A 178 -11.97 -13.02 1.82
CA ILE A 178 -11.52 -12.97 3.22
C ILE A 178 -10.28 -13.82 3.33
N MET A 179 -9.26 -13.32 4.01
CA MET A 179 -8.05 -14.09 4.31
C MET A 179 -7.58 -13.88 5.75
N PRO A 180 -6.90 -14.86 6.36
CA PRO A 180 -6.20 -14.66 7.61
C PRO A 180 -5.12 -13.57 7.50
N ILE A 181 -4.90 -12.83 8.58
CA ILE A 181 -3.88 -11.76 8.62
C ILE A 181 -2.46 -12.28 8.34
N ALA A 182 -2.16 -13.53 8.71
CA ALA A 182 -0.88 -14.17 8.41
C ALA A 182 -0.67 -14.34 6.89
N GLN A 183 -1.72 -14.74 6.15
CA GLN A 183 -1.68 -14.82 4.69
C GLN A 183 -1.55 -13.42 4.06
N LEU A 184 -2.22 -12.42 4.63
CA LEU A 184 -2.06 -11.03 4.19
C LEU A 184 -0.63 -10.52 4.40
N ALA A 185 0.03 -10.90 5.48
CA ALA A 185 1.41 -10.52 5.75
C ALA A 185 2.39 -11.13 4.74
N GLU A 186 2.13 -12.39 4.32
CA GLU A 186 2.87 -13.01 3.22
C GLU A 186 2.64 -12.24 1.91
N LEU A 187 1.38 -11.92 1.58
CA LEU A 187 1.05 -11.13 0.40
C LEU A 187 1.78 -9.78 0.42
N ALA A 188 1.71 -9.05 1.54
CA ALA A 188 2.37 -7.77 1.72
C ALA A 188 3.88 -7.88 1.53
N THR A 189 4.51 -8.89 2.15
CA THR A 189 5.96 -9.09 2.05
C THR A 189 6.40 -9.30 0.60
N ARG A 190 5.69 -10.13 -0.16
CA ARG A 190 5.98 -10.37 -1.58
C ARG A 190 5.72 -9.12 -2.41
N TRP A 191 4.56 -8.49 -2.21
CA TRP A 191 4.11 -7.33 -2.97
C TRP A 191 5.05 -6.12 -2.84
N TYR A 192 5.51 -5.84 -1.62
CA TYR A 192 6.32 -4.66 -1.32
C TYR A 192 7.83 -4.91 -1.36
N SER A 193 8.28 -6.14 -1.65
CA SER A 193 9.68 -6.59 -1.53
C SER A 193 10.72 -5.71 -2.22
N HIS A 194 10.38 -5.06 -3.33
CA HIS A 194 11.28 -4.18 -4.10
C HIS A 194 10.85 -2.71 -4.10
N HIS A 195 9.84 -2.30 -3.33
CA HIS A 195 9.31 -0.93 -3.37
C HIS A 195 10.32 0.14 -2.92
N ALA A 196 11.28 -0.22 -2.08
CA ALA A 196 12.38 0.64 -1.69
C ALA A 196 13.61 0.55 -2.63
N GLY A 197 13.55 -0.21 -3.73
CA GLY A 197 14.65 -0.35 -4.68
C GLY A 197 14.87 0.92 -5.52
N PRO A 198 16.12 1.31 -5.83
CA PRO A 198 16.41 2.46 -6.68
C PRO A 198 16.03 2.25 -8.16
N ASP A 199 15.88 0.99 -8.55
CA ASP A 199 15.45 0.50 -9.86
C ASP A 199 13.98 0.06 -9.86
N TRP A 200 13.18 0.58 -8.92
CA TRP A 200 11.77 0.20 -8.78
C TRP A 200 11.02 0.33 -10.11
N GLU A 201 10.29 -0.73 -10.44
CA GLU A 201 9.30 -0.73 -11.50
C GLU A 201 7.96 -1.24 -10.96
N LYS A 202 6.88 -0.72 -11.53
CA LYS A 202 5.54 -1.22 -11.24
C LYS A 202 5.41 -2.68 -11.69
N TRP A 203 4.70 -3.49 -10.91
CA TRP A 203 4.38 -4.85 -11.30
C TRP A 203 3.60 -4.87 -12.62
N THR A 204 4.01 -5.73 -13.54
CA THR A 204 3.14 -6.13 -14.65
C THR A 204 1.98 -6.99 -14.10
N PRO A 205 0.84 -7.07 -14.80
CA PRO A 205 -0.26 -7.94 -14.38
C PRO A 205 0.17 -9.40 -14.19
N SER A 206 1.06 -9.90 -15.06
CA SER A 206 1.60 -11.27 -14.97
C SER A 206 2.42 -11.49 -13.69
N GLN A 207 3.28 -10.55 -13.31
CA GLN A 207 4.05 -10.62 -12.07
C GLN A 207 3.15 -10.49 -10.84
N ALA A 208 2.18 -9.57 -10.86
CA ALA A 208 1.22 -9.39 -9.79
C ALA A 208 0.38 -10.66 -9.57
N MET A 209 -0.09 -11.31 -10.64
CA MET A 209 -0.79 -12.60 -10.54
C MET A 209 0.10 -13.72 -10.02
N GLU A 210 1.39 -13.73 -10.35
CA GLU A 210 2.32 -14.71 -9.77
C GLU A 210 2.45 -14.54 -8.26
N ILE A 211 2.51 -13.29 -7.78
CA ILE A 211 2.50 -13.00 -6.34
C ILE A 211 1.21 -13.49 -5.68
N PHE A 212 0.05 -13.27 -6.31
CA PHE A 212 -1.24 -13.77 -5.81
C PHE A 212 -1.25 -15.30 -5.74
N ARG A 213 -0.86 -16.00 -6.81
CA ARG A 213 -0.78 -17.48 -6.84
C ARG A 213 0.17 -18.02 -5.80
N ALA A 214 1.36 -17.42 -5.66
CA ALA A 214 2.36 -17.82 -4.67
C ALA A 214 1.86 -17.65 -3.22
N THR A 215 0.83 -16.83 -3.00
CA THR A 215 0.16 -16.63 -1.71
C THR A 215 -1.14 -17.44 -1.59
N GLY A 216 -1.43 -18.34 -2.53
CA GLY A 216 -2.64 -19.17 -2.55
C GLY A 216 -3.92 -18.44 -3.02
N LEU A 217 -3.78 -17.29 -3.68
CA LEU A 217 -4.88 -16.43 -4.12
C LEU A 217 -5.12 -16.64 -5.63
N SER A 218 -5.93 -17.64 -5.98
CA SER A 218 -6.08 -18.11 -7.37
C SER A 218 -7.50 -18.02 -7.95
N SER A 219 -8.47 -17.52 -7.20
CA SER A 219 -9.85 -17.36 -7.69
C SER A 219 -9.97 -16.23 -8.74
N ASP A 220 -11.12 -16.14 -9.40
CA ASP A 220 -11.46 -15.04 -10.31
C ASP A 220 -11.41 -13.65 -9.66
N PHE A 221 -11.48 -13.59 -8.32
CA PHE A 221 -11.32 -12.34 -7.57
C PHE A 221 -9.91 -11.74 -7.74
N TRP A 222 -8.89 -12.57 -7.85
CA TRP A 222 -7.48 -12.16 -7.95
C TRP A 222 -6.96 -12.08 -9.38
N GLN A 223 -7.79 -12.42 -10.36
CA GLN A 223 -7.39 -12.30 -11.77
C GLN A 223 -7.30 -10.85 -12.21
N LEU A 224 -6.25 -10.57 -12.99
CA LEU A 224 -5.94 -9.29 -13.61
C LEU A 224 -5.97 -9.44 -15.13
N ASP A 225 -6.25 -8.35 -15.84
CA ASP A 225 -6.15 -8.33 -17.30
C ASP A 225 -4.69 -8.25 -17.75
N THR A 226 -4.17 -9.37 -18.28
CA THR A 226 -2.78 -9.46 -18.76
C THR A 226 -2.52 -8.78 -20.09
N SER A 227 -3.55 -8.28 -20.77
CA SER A 227 -3.36 -7.49 -22.00
C SER A 227 -2.88 -6.06 -21.71
N THR A 228 -2.96 -5.63 -20.45
CA THR A 228 -2.43 -4.33 -20.00
C THR A 228 -0.94 -4.43 -19.67
N GLU A 229 -0.19 -3.36 -19.95
CA GLU A 229 1.26 -3.36 -19.69
C GLU A 229 1.61 -3.19 -18.20
N ARG A 230 0.69 -2.65 -17.39
CA ARG A 230 0.93 -2.29 -15.98
C ARG A 230 -0.33 -2.45 -15.14
N TYR A 231 -0.15 -2.90 -13.89
CA TYR A 231 -1.18 -3.02 -12.87
C TYR A 231 -0.94 -2.00 -11.76
#